data_AF-A0A2M8KK71-F1
#
_entry.id   AF-A0A2M8KK71-F1
#
_cell.length_a   1.000
_cell.length_b   1.000
_cell.length_c   1.000
_cell.angle_alpha   90.00
_cell.angle_beta   90.00
_cell.angle_gamma   90.00
#
_symmetry.space_group_name_H-M   'P 1'
#
loop_
_entity.id
_entity.type
_entity.pdbx_description
1 polymer ?
#
loop_
_entity_poly.entity_id
_entity_poly.type
_entity_poly.pdbx_seq_one_letter_code
_entity_poly.pdbx_strand_id
1 'polypeptide(L)'
;MNKVKNLGFIKYLFVFFAFFFLITNLLYSQAISPLYPQFINENKKATIEYLKRIKGLLDFKAQLVVLSGVYKNGFEQEIFWEERDRNQKIKKFEQILQKNLNARDVLYGLYELYLEKGDNLTAEKYLRQAKEVDPTLK
;
A
#
# COMPACT_ATOMS: atom_id res chain seq x y z
N MET A 1 20.30 28.58 -63.66
CA MET A 1 18.93 28.29 -63.16
C MET A 1 18.83 27.04 -62.26
N ASN A 2 19.82 26.14 -62.20
CA ASN A 2 19.74 24.89 -61.41
C ASN A 2 20.05 25.03 -59.90
N LYS A 3 20.87 26.01 -59.47
CA LYS A 3 21.21 26.20 -58.03
C LYS A 3 20.00 26.59 -57.17
N VAL A 4 19.08 27.40 -57.69
CA VAL A 4 17.89 27.88 -56.95
C VAL A 4 16.87 26.75 -56.74
N LYS A 5 16.70 25.86 -57.73
CA LYS A 5 15.86 24.66 -57.60
C LYS A 5 16.42 23.67 -56.57
N ASN A 6 17.74 23.47 -56.54
CA ASN A 6 18.39 22.64 -55.51
C ASN A 6 18.24 23.22 -54.10
N LEU A 7 18.28 24.54 -53.94
CA LEU A 7 18.10 25.18 -52.65
C LEU A 7 16.66 25.04 -52.11
N GLY A 8 15.66 25.09 -53.00
CA GLY A 8 14.27 24.80 -52.64
C GLY A 8 14.07 23.35 -52.20
N PHE A 9 14.63 22.40 -52.94
CA PHE A 9 14.57 20.97 -52.61
C PHE A 9 15.18 20.65 -51.24
N ILE A 10 16.35 21.23 -50.92
CA ILE A 10 17.01 21.06 -49.62
C ILE A 10 16.13 21.59 -48.47
N LYS A 11 15.43 22.70 -48.67
CA LYS A 11 14.51 23.25 -47.66
C LYS A 11 13.32 22.31 -47.40
N TYR A 12 12.71 21.75 -48.45
CA TYR A 12 11.63 20.78 -48.29
C TYR A 12 12.10 19.50 -47.59
N LEU A 13 13.29 19.02 -47.93
CA LEU A 13 13.90 17.86 -47.27
C LEU A 13 14.14 18.13 -45.78
N PHE A 14 14.66 19.30 -45.42
CA PHE A 14 14.86 19.68 -44.02
C PHE A 14 13.55 19.77 -43.24
N VAL A 15 12.52 20.40 -43.81
CA VAL A 15 11.19 20.48 -43.19
C VAL A 15 10.60 19.09 -43.00
N PHE A 16 10.75 18.20 -43.99
CA PHE A 16 10.31 16.81 -43.88
C PHE A 16 11.02 16.06 -42.74
N PHE A 17 12.34 16.17 -42.63
CA PHE A 17 13.09 15.55 -41.53
C PHE A 17 12.73 16.13 -40.16
N ALA A 18 12.53 17.44 -40.07
CA ALA A 18 12.08 18.08 -38.84
C ALA A 18 10.69 17.57 -38.42
N PHE A 19 9.77 17.43 -39.38
CA PHE A 19 8.44 16.89 -39.12
C PHE A 19 8.48 15.42 -38.71
N PHE A 20 9.29 14.61 -39.39
CA PHE A 20 9.51 13.20 -39.04
C PHE A 20 10.12 13.04 -37.63
N PHE A 21 11.10 13.88 -37.29
CA PHE A 21 11.70 13.92 -35.96
C PHE A 21 10.67 14.25 -34.88
N LEU A 22 9.79 15.23 -35.11
CA LEU A 22 8.74 15.59 -34.16
C LEU A 22 7.72 14.45 -33.97
N ILE A 23 7.28 13.80 -35.05
CA ILE A 23 6.35 12.67 -34.97
C ILE A 23 6.98 11.51 -34.18
N THR A 24 8.21 11.14 -34.51
CA THR A 24 8.91 10.06 -33.79
C THR A 24 9.09 10.41 -32.32
N ASN A 25 9.48 11.65 -31.99
CA ASN A 25 9.58 12.11 -30.61
C ASN A 25 8.24 12.03 -29.86
N LEU A 26 7.14 12.42 -30.50
CA LEU A 26 5.79 12.32 -29.93
C LEU A 26 5.39 10.87 -29.66
N LEU A 27 5.67 9.96 -30.61
CA LEU A 27 5.39 8.53 -30.46
C LEU A 27 6.24 7.91 -29.33
N TYR A 28 7.54 8.24 -29.27
CA TYR A 28 8.42 7.79 -28.19
C TYR A 28 8.03 8.38 -26.83
N SER A 29 7.56 9.64 -26.79
CA SER A 29 7.04 10.26 -25.56
C SER A 29 5.77 9.55 -25.06
N GLN A 30 4.96 8.99 -25.95
CA GLN A 30 3.81 8.17 -25.57
C GLN A 30 4.21 6.73 -25.19
N ALA A 31 5.40 6.29 -25.62
CA ALA A 31 6.02 5.03 -25.22
C ALA A 31 6.86 5.12 -23.92
N ILE A 32 6.79 6.25 -23.19
CA ILE A 32 7.22 6.34 -21.79
C ILE A 32 6.13 5.68 -20.93
N SER A 33 6.19 4.46 -20.40
CA SER A 33 6.98 3.26 -20.66
C SER A 33 6.28 2.15 -19.85
N PRO A 34 6.30 0.88 -20.28
CA PRO A 34 5.99 -0.26 -19.39
C PRO A 34 6.87 -0.31 -18.12
N LEU A 35 7.94 0.49 -18.03
CA LEU A 35 8.71 0.73 -16.82
C LEU A 35 7.98 1.62 -15.79
N TYR A 36 7.05 2.47 -16.22
CA TYR A 36 6.29 3.34 -15.32
C TYR A 36 5.43 2.54 -14.32
N PRO A 37 4.66 1.51 -14.73
CA PRO A 37 4.01 0.60 -13.79
C PRO A 37 4.97 -0.10 -12.82
N GLN A 38 6.15 -0.55 -13.26
CA GLN A 38 7.13 -1.19 -12.38
C GLN A 38 7.69 -0.21 -11.35
N PHE A 39 8.06 0.99 -11.77
CA PHE A 39 8.58 2.05 -10.90
C PHE A 39 7.52 2.50 -9.89
N ILE A 40 6.26 2.66 -10.33
CA ILE A 40 5.14 2.97 -9.42
C ILE A 40 4.87 1.80 -8.48
N ASN A 41 4.91 0.55 -8.92
CA ASN A 41 4.64 -0.62 -8.06
C ASN A 41 5.73 -0.86 -7.01
N GLU A 42 7.01 -0.75 -7.37
CA GLU A 42 8.11 -0.84 -6.39
C GLU A 42 8.01 0.30 -5.35
N ASN A 43 7.72 1.52 -5.81
CA ASN A 43 7.50 2.65 -4.91
C ASN A 43 6.23 2.49 -4.06
N LYS A 44 5.18 1.81 -4.56
CA LYS A 44 3.93 1.55 -3.83
C LYS A 44 4.21 0.77 -2.55
N LYS A 45 4.99 -0.31 -2.64
CA LYS A 45 5.31 -1.16 -1.47
C LYS A 45 6.08 -0.37 -0.41
N ALA A 46 7.13 0.35 -0.82
CA ALA A 46 7.90 1.20 0.08
C ALA A 46 7.03 2.29 0.73
N THR A 47 6.12 2.88 -0.04
CA THR A 47 5.17 3.88 0.46
C THR A 47 4.20 3.29 1.49
N ILE A 48 3.69 2.07 1.25
CA ILE A 48 2.82 1.37 2.20
C ILE A 48 3.57 1.10 3.51
N GLU A 49 4.79 0.57 3.44
CA GLU A 49 5.60 0.33 4.64
C GLU A 49 5.90 1.63 5.40
N TYR A 50 6.21 2.70 4.68
CA TYR A 50 6.39 4.02 5.25
C TYR A 50 5.13 4.50 5.99
N LEU A 51 3.96 4.45 5.34
CA LEU A 51 2.68 4.86 5.94
C LEU A 51 2.29 4.00 7.14
N LYS A 52 2.59 2.70 7.11
CA LYS A 52 2.41 1.81 8.28
C LYS A 52 3.25 2.26 9.47
N ARG A 53 4.51 2.68 9.25
CA ARG A 53 5.41 3.13 10.32
C ARG A 53 5.02 4.47 10.93
N ILE A 54 4.53 5.40 10.11
CA ILE A 54 4.16 6.75 10.59
C ILE A 54 2.71 6.84 11.08
N LYS A 55 1.97 5.73 11.13
CA LYS A 55 0.54 5.69 11.45
C LYS A 55 0.15 6.36 12.79
N GLY A 56 1.05 6.36 13.77
CA GLY A 56 0.86 7.02 15.05
C GLY A 56 1.21 8.52 15.08
N LEU A 57 1.70 9.09 13.97
CA LEU A 57 2.12 10.48 13.89
C LEU A 57 0.98 11.38 13.40
N LEU A 58 0.99 12.65 13.79
CA LEU A 58 -0.01 13.64 13.42
C LEU A 58 -0.15 13.80 11.89
N ASP A 59 0.96 13.67 11.17
CA ASP A 59 1.00 13.89 9.73
C ASP A 59 0.47 12.71 8.91
N PHE A 60 0.23 11.55 9.53
CA PHE A 60 -0.21 10.34 8.84
C PHE A 60 -1.41 10.59 7.92
N LYS A 61 -2.44 11.27 8.44
CA LYS A 61 -3.68 11.51 7.70
C LYS A 61 -3.46 12.38 6.47
N ALA A 62 -2.63 13.43 6.59
CA ALA A 62 -2.31 14.31 5.49
C ALA A 62 -1.56 13.56 4.38
N GLN A 63 -0.57 12.76 4.78
CA GLN A 63 0.24 12.00 3.83
C GLN A 63 -0.54 10.86 3.16
N LEU A 64 -1.41 10.18 3.91
CA LEU A 64 -2.30 9.16 3.36
C LEU A 64 -3.17 9.74 2.24
N VAL A 65 -3.79 10.91 2.44
CA VAL A 65 -4.64 11.54 1.41
C VAL A 65 -3.86 11.84 0.14
N VAL A 66 -2.65 12.39 0.26
CA VAL A 66 -1.79 12.71 -0.89
C VAL A 66 -1.41 11.44 -1.64
N LEU A 67 -0.96 10.41 -0.92
CA LEU A 67 -0.42 9.18 -1.52
C LEU A 67 -1.53 8.27 -2.07
N SER A 68 -2.72 8.25 -1.46
CA SER A 68 -3.91 7.59 -2.01
C SER A 68 -4.31 8.15 -3.38
N GLY A 69 -4.12 9.45 -3.61
CA GLY A 69 -4.34 10.09 -4.90
C GLY A 69 -3.40 9.60 -6.02
N VAL A 70 -2.18 9.19 -5.64
CA VAL A 70 -1.14 8.70 -6.56
C VAL A 70 -1.39 7.23 -6.93
N TYR A 71 -1.56 6.36 -5.94
CA TYR A 71 -1.56 4.91 -6.16
C TYR A 71 -2.92 4.32 -6.55
N LYS A 72 -4.02 5.04 -6.29
CA LYS A 72 -5.43 4.62 -6.55
C LYS A 72 -5.74 3.18 -6.06
N ASN A 73 -6.96 2.70 -6.30
CA ASN A 73 -7.48 1.34 -6.08
C ASN A 73 -6.70 0.41 -5.12
N GLY A 74 -7.24 0.20 -3.92
CA GLY A 74 -6.73 -0.79 -2.96
C GLY A 74 -5.53 -0.36 -2.12
N PHE A 75 -4.93 0.79 -2.40
CA PHE A 75 -3.80 1.32 -1.63
C PHE A 75 -4.08 1.44 -0.11
N GLU A 76 -5.19 2.09 0.26
CA GLU A 76 -5.59 2.18 1.68
C GLU A 76 -5.89 0.81 2.27
N GLN A 77 -6.47 -0.09 1.47
CA GLN A 77 -6.84 -1.42 1.91
C GLN A 77 -5.59 -2.22 2.32
N GLU A 78 -4.48 -2.08 1.59
CA GLU A 78 -3.20 -2.70 1.90
C GLU A 78 -2.54 -2.10 3.16
N ILE A 79 -2.69 -0.79 3.39
CA ILE A 79 -2.18 -0.11 4.59
C ILE A 79 -2.90 -0.61 5.86
N PHE A 80 -4.22 -0.77 5.79
CA PHE A 80 -5.05 -1.20 6.93
C PHE A 80 -5.35 -2.71 6.93
N TRP A 81 -4.71 -3.51 6.08
CA TRP A 81 -5.01 -4.94 5.96
C TRP A 81 -4.78 -5.70 7.27
N GLU A 82 -3.58 -5.56 7.85
CA GLU A 82 -3.19 -6.25 9.09
C GLU A 82 -4.11 -5.92 10.26
N GLU A 83 -4.50 -4.64 10.39
CA GLU A 83 -5.44 -4.22 11.43
C GLU A 83 -6.84 -4.81 11.22
N ARG A 84 -7.33 -4.83 9.97
CA ARG A 84 -8.63 -5.41 9.66
C ARG A 84 -8.63 -6.92 9.90
N ASP A 85 -7.59 -7.63 9.47
CA ASP A 85 -7.44 -9.07 9.72
C ASP A 85 -7.39 -9.36 11.23
N ARG A 86 -6.58 -8.62 11.98
CA ARG A 86 -6.50 -8.74 13.45
C ARG A 86 -7.87 -8.53 14.11
N ASN A 87 -8.58 -7.47 13.75
CA ASN A 87 -9.91 -7.19 14.29
C ASN A 87 -10.94 -8.28 13.92
N GLN A 88 -10.82 -8.89 12.73
CA GLN A 88 -11.66 -10.02 12.36
C GLN A 88 -11.34 -11.28 13.19
N LYS A 89 -10.07 -11.56 13.45
CA LYS A 89 -9.64 -12.66 14.34
C LYS A 89 -10.14 -12.46 15.76
N ILE A 90 -9.98 -11.25 16.31
CA ILE A 90 -10.52 -10.86 17.63
C ILE A 90 -12.02 -11.17 17.68
N LYS A 91 -12.79 -10.69 16.71
CA LYS A 91 -14.24 -10.92 16.65
C LYS A 91 -14.60 -12.41 16.62
N LYS A 92 -13.86 -13.22 15.86
CA LYS A 92 -14.06 -14.68 15.81
C LYS A 92 -13.78 -15.32 17.16
N PHE A 93 -12.69 -14.95 17.83
CA PHE A 93 -12.34 -15.49 19.14
C PHE A 93 -13.35 -15.08 20.21
N GLU A 94 -13.81 -13.83 20.21
CA GLU A 94 -14.88 -13.37 21.11
C GLU A 94 -16.17 -14.17 20.90
N GLN A 95 -16.53 -14.47 19.66
CA GLN A 95 -17.69 -15.33 19.35
C GLN A 95 -17.52 -16.77 19.84
N ILE A 96 -16.30 -17.32 19.80
CA ILE A 96 -16.02 -18.65 20.35
C ILE A 96 -16.13 -18.60 21.87
N LEU A 97 -15.60 -17.56 22.50
CA LEU A 97 -15.63 -17.39 23.95
C LEU A 97 -17.06 -17.25 24.48
N GLN A 98 -17.97 -16.63 23.72
CA GLN A 98 -19.40 -16.60 24.06
C GLN A 98 -20.04 -18.00 24.18
N LYS A 99 -19.51 -19.00 23.48
CA LYS A 99 -19.99 -20.39 23.53
C LYS A 99 -19.22 -21.25 24.52
N ASN A 100 -17.96 -20.93 24.75
CA ASN A 100 -17.09 -21.62 25.70
C ASN A 100 -16.21 -20.59 26.44
N LEU A 101 -16.68 -20.16 27.62
CA LEU A 101 -16.05 -19.12 28.41
C LEU A 101 -14.65 -19.52 28.95
N ASN A 102 -14.38 -20.83 29.03
CA ASN A 102 -13.13 -21.37 29.58
C ASN A 102 -12.21 -21.93 28.48
N ALA A 103 -12.39 -21.49 27.23
CA ALA A 103 -11.51 -21.90 26.14
C ALA A 103 -10.11 -21.24 26.32
N ARG A 104 -9.20 -21.90 27.05
CA ARG A 104 -7.87 -21.39 27.40
C ARG A 104 -7.09 -20.85 26.20
N ASP A 105 -7.03 -21.61 25.11
CA ASP A 105 -6.29 -21.22 23.91
C ASP A 105 -6.90 -19.99 23.23
N VAL A 106 -8.22 -19.84 23.30
CA VAL A 106 -8.94 -18.68 22.74
C VAL A 106 -8.68 -17.43 23.59
N LEU A 107 -8.69 -17.58 24.91
CA LEU A 107 -8.34 -16.50 25.85
C LEU A 107 -6.90 -16.05 25.65
N TYR A 108 -5.95 -16.99 25.50
CA TYR A 108 -4.56 -16.65 25.25
C TYR A 108 -4.36 -16.01 23.85
N GLY A 109 -5.04 -16.52 22.83
CA GLY A 109 -5.02 -15.89 21.50
C GLY A 109 -5.62 -14.48 21.49
N LEU A 110 -6.65 -14.21 22.31
CA LEU A 110 -7.16 -12.85 22.51
C LEU A 110 -6.13 -11.96 23.19
N TYR A 111 -5.41 -12.46 24.20
CA TYR A 111 -4.30 -11.74 24.82
C TYR A 111 -3.26 -11.29 23.78
N GLU A 112 -2.77 -12.19 22.93
CA GLU A 112 -1.77 -11.86 21.91
C GLU A 112 -2.29 -10.82 20.91
N LEU A 113 -3.52 -10.98 20.41
CA LEU A 113 -4.11 -10.05 19.44
C LEU A 113 -4.34 -8.65 20.02
N TYR A 114 -4.74 -8.55 21.29
CA TYR A 114 -4.91 -7.24 21.94
C TYR A 114 -3.56 -6.59 22.28
N LEU A 115 -2.53 -7.38 22.57
CA LEU A 115 -1.16 -6.90 22.78
C LEU A 115 -0.56 -6.34 21.48
N GLU A 116 -0.73 -7.04 20.35
CA GLU A 116 -0.36 -6.54 19.01
C GLU A 116 -1.09 -5.25 18.62
N LYS A 117 -2.33 -5.06 19.12
CA LYS A 117 -3.13 -3.85 18.90
C LYS A 117 -2.64 -2.67 19.75
N GLY A 118 -1.81 -2.91 20.76
CA GLY A 118 -1.37 -1.91 21.74
C GLY A 118 -2.39 -1.65 22.85
N ASP A 119 -3.43 -2.49 22.98
CA ASP A 119 -4.42 -2.40 24.04
C ASP A 119 -4.04 -3.33 25.20
N ASN A 120 -3.03 -2.89 25.95
CA ASN A 120 -2.44 -3.66 27.05
C ASN A 120 -3.47 -3.96 28.16
N LEU A 121 -4.43 -3.06 28.40
CA LEU A 121 -5.45 -3.25 29.43
C LEU A 121 -6.37 -4.42 29.09
N THR A 122 -6.86 -4.46 27.85
CA THR A 122 -7.72 -5.57 27.41
C THR A 122 -6.92 -6.87 27.26
N ALA A 123 -5.66 -6.79 26.81
CA ALA A 123 -4.78 -7.94 26.73
C ALA A 123 -4.60 -8.62 28.10
N GLU A 124 -4.19 -7.85 29.12
CA GLU A 124 -3.97 -8.36 30.49
C GLU A 124 -5.23 -8.98 31.09
N LYS A 125 -6.41 -8.41 30.80
CA LYS A 125 -7.70 -9.00 31.21
C LYS A 125 -7.85 -10.42 30.67
N TYR A 126 -7.60 -10.66 29.39
CA TYR A 126 -7.72 -11.98 28.78
C TYR A 126 -6.62 -12.95 29.26
N LEU A 127 -5.40 -12.46 29.50
CA LEU A 127 -4.33 -13.27 30.08
C LEU A 127 -4.69 -13.79 31.48
N ARG A 128 -5.27 -12.92 32.32
CA ARG A 128 -5.74 -13.32 33.65
C ARG A 128 -6.80 -14.42 33.56
N GLN A 129 -7.77 -14.28 32.66
CA GLN A 129 -8.79 -15.30 32.43
C GLN A 129 -8.17 -16.62 31.93
N ALA A 130 -7.18 -16.55 31.04
CA ALA A 130 -6.48 -17.75 30.56
C ALA A 130 -5.76 -18.48 31.73
N LYS A 131 -5.13 -17.74 32.64
CA LYS A 131 -4.45 -18.27 33.83
C LYS A 131 -5.41 -18.82 34.90
N GLU A 132 -6.62 -18.28 34.99
CA GLU A 132 -7.69 -18.84 35.83
C GLU A 132 -8.12 -20.24 35.35
N VAL A 133 -8.10 -20.47 34.03
CA VAL A 133 -8.39 -21.79 33.44
C VAL A 133 -7.19 -22.74 33.53
N ASP A 134 -5.98 -22.24 33.26
CA ASP A 134 -4.73 -23.01 33.30
C ASP A 134 -3.62 -22.21 34.01
N PRO A 135 -3.41 -22.43 35.31
CA PRO A 135 -2.40 -21.71 36.08
C PRO A 135 -0.95 -21.99 35.66
N THR A 136 -0.71 -23.03 34.84
CA THR A 136 0.63 -23.40 34.40
C THR A 136 1.09 -22.62 33.16
N LEU A 137 0.20 -21.80 32.59
CA LEU A 137 0.47 -20.91 31.48
C LEU A 137 1.58 -19.90 31.84
N LYS A 138 2.70 -19.98 31.11
CA LYS A 138 3.88 -19.13 31.32
C LYS A 138 3.72 -17.77 30.67
#